data_AF-A0A7W1PAR2-F1
#
_entry.id   AF-A0A7W1PAR2-F1
#
_cell.length_a   1.000
_cell.length_b   1.000
_cell.length_c   1.000
_cell.angle_alpha   90.00
_cell.angle_beta   90.00
_cell.angle_gamma   90.00
#
_symmetry.space_group_name_H-M   'P 1'
#
loop_
_entity.id
_entity.type
_entity.pdbx_description
1 polymer ?
#
loop_
_entity_poly.entity_id
_entity_poly.type
_entity_poly.pdbx_seq_one_letter_code
_entity_poly.pdbx_strand_id
1 'polypeptide(L)'
;MRLVPLLLALAIVQAPSGGPYDQHFANDTMRVDLFHTGGPTSGETLALDRVVNDGSWPGSRTQLVDDTNLGPYLFEVHDTASGTLVYSRGFASVYGEWETTAEAKVAHRTFHESLRFPWPKQPVSVAVRKRQRDNTFGAPIWTTEVDPHSRFVNRAPRRHQQGRVWSVFENGPPSRKVDLLLIADGYTAAEMPKFHADAKRLVDALFREEPFRSRRGDFNVRALDLPSPESGVHRPNAGVFRRTPISTE
;
A
#
# COMPACT_ATOMS: atom_id res chain seq x y z
N MET A 1 49.40 52.94 -6.35
CA MET A 1 48.39 52.06 -5.73
C MET A 1 47.29 51.81 -6.75
N ARG A 2 47.21 50.60 -7.33
CA ARG A 2 46.15 50.21 -8.29
C ARG A 2 45.10 49.39 -7.53
N LEU A 3 43.88 49.90 -7.47
CA LEU A 3 42.74 49.21 -6.87
C LEU A 3 42.22 48.16 -7.87
N VAL A 4 42.26 46.89 -7.47
CA VAL A 4 41.65 45.77 -8.18
C VAL A 4 40.24 45.59 -7.60
N PRO A 5 39.15 45.64 -8.40
CA PRO A 5 37.82 45.41 -7.90
C PRO A 5 37.60 43.90 -7.73
N LEU A 6 37.32 43.48 -6.49
CA LEU A 6 36.92 42.12 -6.17
C LEU A 6 35.44 41.95 -6.56
N LEU A 7 35.19 41.29 -7.69
CA LEU A 7 33.84 40.86 -8.06
C LEU A 7 33.42 39.69 -7.16
N LEU A 8 32.47 39.96 -6.26
CA LEU A 8 31.78 38.95 -5.48
C LEU A 8 30.75 38.26 -6.40
N ALA A 9 31.06 37.06 -6.89
CA ALA A 9 30.09 36.24 -7.63
C ALA A 9 29.07 35.65 -6.65
N LEU A 10 27.86 36.22 -6.64
CA LEU A 10 26.74 35.68 -5.88
C LEU A 10 26.24 34.41 -6.58
N ALA A 11 26.61 33.24 -6.08
CA ALA A 11 26.06 31.98 -6.56
C ALA A 11 24.57 31.90 -6.16
N ILE A 12 23.68 32.10 -7.13
CA ILE A 12 22.25 31.84 -6.94
C ILE A 12 22.08 30.32 -6.83
N VAL A 13 21.98 29.81 -5.61
CA VAL A 13 21.57 28.43 -5.35
C VAL A 13 20.10 28.35 -5.79
N GLN A 14 19.85 27.79 -6.98
CA GLN A 14 18.50 27.44 -7.38
C GLN A 14 17.99 26.37 -6.41
N ALA A 15 16.92 26.70 -5.67
CA ALA A 15 16.21 25.69 -4.90
C ALA A 15 15.79 24.55 -5.84
N PRO A 16 15.90 23.28 -5.43
CA PRO A 16 15.47 22.16 -6.26
C PRO A 16 14.02 22.40 -6.69
N SER A 17 13.80 22.41 -8.00
CA SER A 17 12.48 22.53 -8.59
C SER A 17 11.72 21.22 -8.32
N GLY A 18 10.90 21.21 -7.27
CA GLY A 18 10.09 20.05 -6.90
C GLY A 18 9.66 20.08 -5.43
N GLY A 19 8.44 19.63 -5.15
CA GLY A 19 7.96 19.47 -3.78
C GLY A 19 8.67 18.33 -3.04
N PRO A 20 8.39 18.10 -1.74
CA PRO A 20 9.02 17.02 -0.96
C PRO A 20 8.96 15.64 -1.63
N TYR A 21 7.89 15.35 -2.37
CA TYR A 21 7.77 14.11 -3.14
C TYR A 21 8.84 14.00 -4.24
N ASP A 22 8.98 15.03 -5.07
CA ASP A 22 9.91 15.02 -6.21
C ASP A 22 11.37 15.01 -5.76
N GLN A 23 11.66 15.39 -4.51
CA GLN A 23 13.01 15.30 -3.95
C GLN A 23 13.41 13.84 -3.69
N HIS A 24 12.50 13.02 -3.16
CA HIS A 24 12.83 11.66 -2.70
C HIS A 24 12.36 10.55 -3.65
N PHE A 25 11.31 10.79 -4.44
CA PHE A 25 10.58 9.72 -5.13
C PHE A 25 10.44 9.94 -6.63
N ALA A 26 10.43 8.84 -7.37
CA ALA A 26 9.99 8.75 -8.76
C ALA A 26 8.47 8.47 -8.82
N ASN A 27 7.93 8.43 -10.04
CA ASN A 27 6.49 8.30 -10.29
C ASN A 27 5.95 6.86 -10.20
N ASP A 28 6.80 5.88 -9.89
CA ASP A 28 6.43 4.47 -9.79
C ASP A 28 6.11 4.06 -8.34
N THR A 29 5.57 2.86 -8.17
CA THR A 29 5.24 2.26 -6.88
C THR A 29 6.22 1.16 -6.55
N MET A 30 6.92 1.30 -5.43
CA MET A 30 7.65 0.20 -4.82
C MET A 30 6.69 -0.61 -3.95
N ARG A 31 6.64 -1.92 -4.18
CA ARG A 31 5.96 -2.88 -3.30
C ARG A 31 6.99 -3.78 -2.63
N VAL A 32 6.99 -3.78 -1.31
CA VAL A 32 7.81 -4.66 -0.46
C VAL A 32 6.89 -5.72 0.11
N ASP A 33 7.05 -6.95 -0.35
CA ASP A 33 6.30 -8.11 0.10
C ASP A 33 7.03 -8.76 1.30
N LEU A 34 6.29 -9.11 2.35
CA LEU A 34 6.78 -9.60 3.62
C LEU A 34 6.06 -10.88 4.04
N PHE A 35 6.75 -11.75 4.78
CA PHE A 35 6.14 -12.80 5.57
C PHE A 35 6.10 -12.39 7.03
N HIS A 36 4.92 -12.43 7.64
CA HIS A 36 4.69 -12.17 9.05
C HIS A 36 4.33 -13.46 9.77
N THR A 37 5.22 -13.92 10.64
CA THR A 37 5.14 -15.21 11.34
C THR A 37 5.06 -15.02 12.84
N GLY A 38 4.24 -15.83 13.50
CA GLY A 38 4.13 -15.89 14.96
C GLY A 38 3.39 -17.14 15.42
N GLY A 39 3.24 -17.31 16.73
CA GLY A 39 2.60 -18.47 17.35
C GLY A 39 2.83 -18.58 18.86
N PRO A 40 2.62 -19.77 19.44
CA PRO A 40 2.73 -19.98 20.88
C PRO A 40 4.13 -19.65 21.37
N THR A 41 4.23 -18.78 22.37
CA THR A 41 5.48 -18.41 23.05
C THR A 41 6.56 -17.78 22.15
N SER A 42 6.25 -17.52 20.87
CA SER A 42 7.12 -16.80 19.95
C SER A 42 6.69 -15.33 19.86
N GLY A 43 7.67 -14.44 19.74
CA GLY A 43 7.40 -13.07 19.30
C GLY A 43 7.07 -13.04 17.81
N GLU A 44 6.74 -11.85 17.32
CA GLU A 44 6.55 -11.64 15.89
C GLU A 44 7.88 -11.69 15.14
N THR A 45 7.88 -12.31 13.97
CA THR A 45 9.00 -12.28 13.04
C THR A 45 8.51 -11.82 11.68
N LEU A 46 9.17 -10.82 11.12
CA LEU A 46 8.97 -10.42 9.73
C LEU A 46 10.19 -10.79 8.89
N ALA A 47 9.94 -11.27 7.67
CA ALA A 47 10.98 -11.57 6.69
C ALA A 47 10.63 -10.94 5.34
N LEU A 48 11.64 -10.43 4.64
CA LEU A 48 11.49 -9.94 3.27
C LEU A 48 11.24 -11.11 2.31
N ASP A 49 10.15 -11.06 1.54
CA ASP A 49 9.94 -11.94 0.39
C ASP A 49 10.61 -11.35 -0.86
N ARG A 50 10.14 -10.17 -1.29
CA ARG A 50 10.62 -9.53 -2.51
C ARG A 50 10.31 -8.03 -2.56
N VAL A 51 10.98 -7.34 -3.48
CA VAL A 51 10.72 -5.94 -3.83
C VAL A 51 10.43 -5.82 -5.31
N VAL A 52 9.26 -5.29 -5.67
CA VAL A 52 8.75 -5.26 -7.05
C VAL A 52 8.09 -3.93 -7.41
N ASN A 53 7.93 -3.67 -8.71
CA ASN A 53 7.28 -2.49 -9.27
C ASN A 53 5.81 -2.75 -9.66
N ASP A 54 4.89 -2.02 -9.02
CA ASP A 54 3.45 -2.07 -9.28
C ASP A 54 2.96 -1.06 -10.35
N GLY A 55 3.88 -0.39 -11.05
CA GLY A 55 3.59 0.67 -12.01
C GLY A 55 3.41 2.04 -11.34
N SER A 56 2.74 2.96 -12.01
CA SER A 56 2.62 4.36 -11.57
C SER A 56 2.02 4.50 -10.17
N TRP A 57 2.59 5.37 -9.34
CA TRP A 57 2.13 5.70 -7.99
C TRP A 57 0.73 6.33 -8.02
N PRO A 58 -0.30 5.66 -7.46
CA PRO A 58 -1.66 6.20 -7.45
C PRO A 58 -1.94 7.05 -6.22
N GLY A 59 -1.09 7.01 -5.19
CA GLY A 59 -1.34 7.66 -3.91
C GLY A 59 -1.02 9.15 -3.88
N SER A 60 -1.24 9.75 -2.71
CA SER A 60 -0.93 11.16 -2.46
C SER A 60 0.56 11.46 -2.70
N ARG A 61 0.82 12.65 -3.24
CA ARG A 61 2.17 13.23 -3.39
C ARG A 61 2.44 14.38 -2.42
N THR A 62 1.50 14.66 -1.53
CA THR A 62 1.58 15.76 -0.56
C THR A 62 1.56 15.25 0.87
N GLN A 63 0.70 14.27 1.17
CA GLN A 63 0.67 13.61 2.47
C GLN A 63 1.63 12.42 2.45
N LEU A 64 2.93 12.66 2.61
CA LEU A 64 3.95 11.59 2.56
C LEU A 64 4.08 10.89 3.90
N VAL A 65 4.07 11.65 4.99
CA VAL A 65 4.09 11.14 6.37
C VAL A 65 2.65 11.07 6.89
N ASP A 66 2.31 9.93 7.47
CA ASP A 66 1.04 9.71 8.16
C ASP A 66 1.16 10.15 9.62
N ASP A 67 0.37 11.15 10.00
CA ASP A 67 0.29 11.74 11.34
C ASP A 67 -0.99 11.34 12.08
N THR A 68 -1.83 10.48 11.49
CA THR A 68 -3.12 10.08 12.09
C THR A 68 -2.96 9.20 13.32
N ASN A 69 -1.78 8.58 13.50
CA ASN A 69 -1.50 7.63 14.57
C ASN A 69 -2.54 6.49 14.63
N LEU A 70 -3.02 5.99 13.49
CA LEU A 70 -3.97 4.88 13.41
C LEU A 70 -3.30 3.54 13.08
N GLY A 71 -4.00 2.43 13.36
CA GLY A 71 -3.57 1.07 13.04
C GLY A 71 -2.65 0.42 14.09
N PRO A 72 -2.69 -0.91 14.26
CA PRO A 72 -1.80 -1.64 15.18
C PRO A 72 -0.33 -1.65 14.73
N TYR A 73 -0.07 -1.39 13.44
CA TYR A 73 1.27 -1.29 12.89
C TYR A 73 1.47 0.04 12.16
N LEU A 74 2.73 0.46 12.07
CA LEU A 74 3.19 1.60 11.28
C LEU A 74 4.42 1.16 10.51
N PHE A 75 4.46 1.40 9.20
CA PHE A 75 5.72 1.32 8.47
C PHE A 75 6.25 2.70 8.12
N GLU A 76 7.56 2.83 8.20
CA GLU A 76 8.33 4.03 7.94
C GLU A 76 9.36 3.76 6.86
N VAL A 77 9.62 4.77 6.03
CA VAL A 77 10.66 4.75 5.01
C VAL A 77 11.58 5.92 5.28
N HIS A 78 12.84 5.62 5.56
CA HIS A 78 13.88 6.61 5.85
C HIS A 78 14.90 6.64 4.72
N ASP A 79 15.30 7.84 4.30
CA ASP A 79 16.48 8.01 3.45
C ASP A 79 17.73 7.53 4.20
N THR A 80 18.48 6.57 3.64
CA THR A 80 19.59 5.94 4.38
C THR A 80 20.75 6.91 4.63
N ALA A 81 20.98 7.88 3.74
CA ALA A 81 22.10 8.81 3.86
C ALA A 81 21.88 9.85 4.98
N SER A 82 20.66 10.36 5.10
CA SER A 82 20.31 11.42 6.05
C SER A 82 19.57 10.94 7.30
N GLY A 83 18.98 9.74 7.26
CA GLY A 83 18.08 9.22 8.30
C GLY A 83 16.67 9.87 8.27
N THR A 84 16.41 10.77 7.33
CA THR A 84 15.17 11.53 7.24
C THR A 84 13.98 10.61 6.97
N LEU A 85 12.89 10.74 7.74
CA LEU A 85 11.63 10.09 7.43
C LEU A 85 11.02 10.71 6.18
N VAL A 86 10.88 9.92 5.11
CA VAL A 86 10.39 10.40 3.81
C VAL A 86 8.99 9.89 3.47
N TYR A 87 8.54 8.81 4.11
CA TYR A 87 7.19 8.27 3.95
C TYR A 87 6.78 7.40 5.14
N SER A 88 5.50 7.41 5.52
CA SER A 88 4.99 6.46 6.52
C SER A 88 3.50 6.17 6.34
N ARG A 89 3.03 4.99 6.75
CA ARG A 89 1.58 4.66 6.83
C ARG A 89 1.28 3.72 8.00
N GLY A 90 0.23 4.06 8.75
CA GLY A 90 -0.41 3.14 9.68
C GLY A 90 -1.19 2.06 8.93
N PHE A 91 -1.22 0.84 9.45
CA PHE A 91 -1.98 -0.27 8.87
C PHE A 91 -2.39 -1.30 9.92
N ALA A 92 -3.38 -2.11 9.53
CA ALA A 92 -3.75 -3.35 10.20
C ALA A 92 -3.46 -4.52 9.26
N SER A 93 -3.27 -5.73 9.81
CA SER A 93 -3.02 -6.92 9.02
C SER A 93 -3.84 -8.10 9.52
N VAL A 94 -4.04 -9.09 8.65
CA VAL A 94 -4.71 -10.34 9.00
C VAL A 94 -3.95 -11.09 10.10
N TYR A 95 -2.61 -11.00 10.11
CA TYR A 95 -1.82 -11.52 11.24
C TYR A 95 -2.24 -10.85 12.57
N GLY A 96 -2.37 -9.53 12.58
CA GLY A 96 -2.78 -8.76 13.76
C GLY A 96 -4.18 -9.13 14.28
N GLU A 97 -5.08 -9.60 13.40
CA GLU A 97 -6.34 -10.19 13.82
C GLU A 97 -6.15 -11.62 14.34
N TRP A 98 -5.42 -12.46 13.59
CA TRP A 98 -5.19 -13.86 13.91
C TRP A 98 -4.50 -14.07 15.26
N GLU A 99 -3.54 -13.21 15.64
CA GLU A 99 -2.81 -13.32 16.91
C GLU A 99 -3.73 -13.22 18.14
N THR A 100 -4.94 -12.66 17.96
CA THR A 100 -5.94 -12.53 19.02
C THR A 100 -6.84 -13.77 19.17
N THR A 101 -6.73 -14.73 18.25
CA THR A 101 -7.58 -15.93 18.23
C THR A 101 -7.06 -17.02 19.17
N ALA A 102 -7.90 -18.02 19.44
CA ALA A 102 -7.48 -19.20 20.20
C ALA A 102 -6.43 -20.06 19.47
N GLU A 103 -6.41 -20.02 18.13
CA GLU A 103 -5.47 -20.80 17.32
C GLU A 103 -4.02 -20.35 17.54
N ALA A 104 -3.78 -19.04 17.68
CA ALA A 104 -2.44 -18.49 17.92
C ALA A 104 -1.76 -19.04 19.19
N LYS A 105 -2.55 -19.55 20.14
CA LYS A 105 -2.04 -20.19 21.38
C LYS A 105 -1.55 -21.62 21.17
N VAL A 106 -1.87 -22.24 20.04
CA VAL A 106 -1.53 -23.65 19.76
C VAL A 106 -0.83 -23.89 18.43
N ALA A 107 -0.79 -22.92 17.51
CA ALA A 107 -0.21 -23.09 16.18
C ALA A 107 0.62 -21.89 15.74
N HIS A 108 1.68 -22.16 14.97
CA HIS A 108 2.39 -21.14 14.23
C HIS A 108 1.73 -20.93 12.87
N ARG A 109 1.60 -19.66 12.46
CA ARG A 109 1.10 -19.28 11.13
C ARG A 109 2.01 -18.23 10.52
N THR A 110 1.97 -18.17 9.19
CA THR A 110 2.69 -17.17 8.40
C THR A 110 1.72 -16.53 7.43
N PHE A 111 1.69 -15.20 7.42
CA PHE A 111 0.84 -14.41 6.55
C PHE A 111 1.71 -13.61 5.60
N HIS A 112 1.27 -13.49 4.35
CA HIS A 112 1.96 -12.71 3.35
C HIS A 112 1.34 -11.31 3.27
N GLU A 113 2.15 -10.28 3.43
CA GLU A 113 1.75 -8.88 3.50
C GLU A 113 2.50 -8.06 2.44
N SER A 114 1.94 -6.91 2.04
CA SER A 114 2.56 -6.01 1.06
C SER A 114 2.54 -4.57 1.54
N LEU A 115 3.72 -3.95 1.67
CA LEU A 115 3.88 -2.52 1.91
C LEU A 115 4.05 -1.81 0.57
N ARG A 116 3.30 -0.73 0.33
CA ARG A 116 3.35 0.04 -0.93
C ARG A 116 3.66 1.50 -0.64
N PHE A 117 4.67 2.04 -1.33
CA PHE A 117 5.08 3.44 -1.22
C PHE A 117 5.67 3.93 -2.55
N PRO A 118 5.83 5.26 -2.76
CA PRO A 118 6.44 5.77 -3.97
C PRO A 118 7.87 5.25 -4.16
N TRP A 119 8.28 5.01 -5.39
CA TRP A 119 9.59 4.45 -5.71
C TRP A 119 10.71 5.42 -5.31
N PRO A 120 11.61 5.08 -4.37
CA PRO A 120 12.65 5.98 -3.92
C PRO A 120 13.75 6.15 -4.98
N LYS A 121 14.34 7.34 -5.05
CA LYS A 121 15.47 7.64 -5.96
C LYS A 121 16.81 7.14 -5.42
N GLN A 122 16.93 7.08 -4.10
CA GLN A 122 18.12 6.67 -3.35
C GLN A 122 17.81 5.46 -2.43
N PRO A 123 18.82 4.77 -1.90
CA PRO A 123 18.61 3.72 -0.91
C PRO A 123 17.83 4.21 0.31
N VAL A 124 16.92 3.37 0.80
CA VAL A 124 16.08 3.65 1.96
C VAL A 124 16.12 2.52 2.98
N SER A 125 15.91 2.86 4.25
CA SER A 125 15.60 1.91 5.31
C SER A 125 14.09 1.84 5.51
N VAL A 126 13.51 0.66 5.36
CA VAL A 126 12.08 0.40 5.62
C VAL A 126 11.97 -0.26 6.98
N ALA A 127 11.21 0.34 7.89
CA ALA A 127 11.01 -0.15 9.25
C ALA A 127 9.52 -0.42 9.50
N VAL A 128 9.20 -1.49 10.22
CA VAL A 128 7.85 -1.78 10.73
C VAL A 128 7.89 -1.68 12.25
N ARG A 129 6.92 -0.97 12.82
CA ARG A 129 6.72 -0.80 14.26
C ARG A 129 5.36 -1.37 14.66
N LYS A 130 5.31 -1.96 15.85
CA LYS A 130 4.05 -2.37 16.50
C LYS A 130 3.64 -1.35 17.55
N ARG A 131 2.34 -1.04 17.57
CA ARG A 131 1.71 -0.19 18.57
C ARG A 131 1.81 -0.84 19.94
N GLN A 132 2.24 -0.04 20.91
CA GLN A 132 2.37 -0.43 22.31
C GLN A 132 1.06 -0.18 23.06
N ARG A 133 0.94 -0.72 24.28
CA ARG A 133 -0.27 -0.57 25.11
C ARG A 133 -0.56 0.88 25.52
N ASP A 134 0.45 1.74 25.51
CA ASP A 134 0.33 3.18 25.77
C ASP A 134 -0.01 3.99 24.50
N ASN A 135 -0.36 3.30 23.41
CA ASN A 135 -0.65 3.85 22.09
C ASN A 135 0.53 4.52 21.37
N THR A 136 1.76 4.33 21.86
CA THR A 136 2.97 4.79 21.17
C THR A 136 3.50 3.72 20.21
N PHE A 137 4.39 4.13 19.30
CA PHE A 137 5.21 3.21 18.51
C PHE A 137 6.62 3.15 19.09
N GLY A 138 6.98 1.98 19.63
CA GLY A 138 8.31 1.72 20.19
C GLY A 138 9.38 1.52 19.11
N ALA A 139 10.48 0.87 19.45
CA ALA A 139 11.50 0.49 18.48
C ALA A 139 10.91 -0.37 17.33
N PRO A 140 11.49 -0.31 16.12
CA PRO A 140 11.09 -1.19 15.03
C PRO A 140 11.16 -2.66 15.44
N ILE A 141 10.12 -3.42 15.10
CA ILE A 141 10.11 -4.87 15.23
C ILE A 141 10.80 -5.55 14.03
N TRP A 142 10.98 -4.79 12.95
CA TRP A 142 11.68 -5.24 11.75
C TRP A 142 12.19 -4.05 10.95
N THR A 143 13.35 -4.22 10.32
CA THR A 143 13.94 -3.23 9.42
C THR A 143 14.64 -3.94 8.26
N THR A 144 14.60 -3.35 7.07
CA THR A 144 15.42 -3.77 5.93
C THR A 144 15.92 -2.56 5.14
N GLU A 145 17.12 -2.67 4.56
CA GLU A 145 17.61 -1.69 3.60
C GLU A 145 17.20 -2.10 2.18
N VAL A 146 16.67 -1.15 1.43
CA VAL A 146 16.28 -1.33 0.03
C VAL A 146 17.03 -0.32 -0.83
N ASP A 147 17.98 -0.81 -1.62
CA ASP A 147 18.55 -0.03 -2.72
C ASP A 147 17.67 -0.18 -3.97
N PRO A 148 17.01 0.90 -4.46
CA PRO A 148 16.13 0.85 -5.62
C PRO A 148 16.81 0.41 -6.91
N HIS A 149 18.15 0.44 -6.97
CA HIS A 149 18.94 0.04 -8.14
C HIS A 149 19.56 -1.36 -8.02
N SER A 150 19.36 -2.03 -6.88
CA SER A 150 19.89 -3.36 -6.61
C SER A 150 19.35 -4.41 -7.59
N ARG A 151 20.18 -5.43 -7.87
CA ARG A 151 19.78 -6.60 -8.67
C ARG A 151 18.69 -7.46 -8.01
N PHE A 152 18.46 -7.29 -6.72
CA PHE A 152 17.41 -8.00 -5.97
C PHE A 152 16.05 -7.29 -6.03
N VAL A 153 15.99 -6.10 -6.64
CA VAL A 153 14.77 -5.32 -6.84
C VAL A 153 14.28 -5.45 -8.28
N ASN A 154 13.06 -5.93 -8.47
CA ASN A 154 12.45 -6.01 -9.80
C ASN A 154 11.80 -4.68 -10.18
N ARG A 155 12.57 -3.86 -10.90
CA ARG A 155 12.15 -2.55 -11.43
C ARG A 155 11.16 -2.62 -12.59
N ALA A 156 11.00 -3.78 -13.23
CA ALA A 156 10.13 -3.89 -14.39
C ALA A 156 8.66 -3.76 -13.95
N PRO A 157 7.91 -2.75 -14.44
CA PRO A 157 6.52 -2.59 -14.05
C PRO A 157 5.70 -3.79 -14.51
N ARG A 158 4.74 -4.23 -13.70
CA ARG A 158 3.78 -5.26 -14.09
C ARG A 158 3.00 -4.83 -15.33
N ARG A 159 3.13 -5.59 -16.42
CA ARG A 159 2.43 -5.34 -17.69
C ARG A 159 1.16 -6.18 -17.88
N HIS A 160 1.03 -7.28 -17.14
CA HIS A 160 -0.10 -8.19 -17.29
C HIS A 160 -1.28 -7.74 -16.42
N GLN A 161 -2.39 -7.38 -17.09
CA GLN A 161 -3.67 -7.17 -16.43
C GLN A 161 -4.33 -8.54 -16.23
N GLN A 162 -4.73 -8.85 -15.00
CA GLN A 162 -5.41 -10.12 -14.67
C GLN A 162 -6.88 -10.13 -15.08
N GLY A 163 -7.46 -8.95 -15.34
CA GLY A 163 -8.86 -8.77 -15.66
C GLY A 163 -9.11 -7.40 -16.26
N ARG A 164 -10.37 -7.13 -16.60
CA ARG A 164 -10.78 -5.87 -17.22
C ARG A 164 -11.17 -4.86 -16.14
N VAL A 165 -10.47 -3.73 -16.10
CA VAL A 165 -10.82 -2.62 -15.22
C VAL A 165 -11.82 -1.69 -15.91
N TRP A 166 -12.83 -1.23 -15.17
CA TRP A 166 -13.76 -0.19 -15.60
C TRP A 166 -14.02 0.81 -14.47
N SER A 167 -14.34 2.05 -14.83
CA SER A 167 -14.65 3.11 -13.86
C SER A 167 -16.14 3.08 -13.51
N VAL A 168 -16.46 3.02 -12.21
CA VAL A 168 -17.81 3.27 -11.69
C VAL A 168 -18.07 4.77 -11.71
N PHE A 169 -17.11 5.57 -11.23
CA PHE A 169 -17.01 7.00 -11.45
C PHE A 169 -15.56 7.50 -11.24
N GLU A 170 -15.23 8.65 -11.82
CA GLU A 170 -13.91 9.25 -11.76
C GLU A 170 -14.04 10.78 -11.61
N ASN A 171 -13.46 11.34 -10.55
CA ASN A 171 -13.57 12.76 -10.19
C ASN A 171 -12.23 13.52 -10.34
N GLY A 172 -11.17 12.85 -10.81
CA GLY A 172 -9.90 13.49 -11.14
C GLY A 172 -8.70 12.55 -11.11
N PRO A 173 -7.48 13.10 -11.22
CA PRO A 173 -6.25 12.30 -11.21
C PRO A 173 -6.10 11.51 -9.89
N PRO A 174 -5.68 10.22 -9.94
CA PRO A 174 -5.54 9.38 -8.74
C PRO A 174 -4.71 10.00 -7.62
N SER A 175 -3.62 10.69 -7.96
CA SER A 175 -2.75 11.35 -6.97
C SER A 175 -3.42 12.47 -6.17
N ARG A 176 -4.65 12.86 -6.51
CA ARG A 176 -5.47 13.88 -5.82
C ARG A 176 -6.82 13.35 -5.34
N LYS A 177 -7.03 12.02 -5.38
CA LYS A 177 -8.27 11.36 -5.02
C LYS A 177 -7.97 10.12 -4.18
N VAL A 178 -8.98 9.62 -3.48
CA VAL A 178 -8.95 8.28 -2.89
C VAL A 178 -9.43 7.31 -3.97
N ASP A 179 -8.53 6.45 -4.46
CA ASP A 179 -8.87 5.42 -5.45
C ASP A 179 -9.32 4.13 -4.74
N LEU A 180 -10.60 3.78 -4.91
CA LEU A 180 -11.19 2.53 -4.44
C LEU A 180 -11.33 1.55 -5.61
N LEU A 181 -10.85 0.32 -5.42
CA LEU A 181 -10.99 -0.76 -6.40
C LEU A 181 -11.89 -1.87 -5.82
N LEU A 182 -13.00 -2.15 -6.49
CA LEU A 182 -13.84 -3.32 -6.21
C LEU A 182 -13.35 -4.48 -7.09
N ILE A 183 -13.08 -5.63 -6.50
CA ILE A 183 -12.62 -6.82 -7.23
C ILE A 183 -13.75 -7.84 -7.29
N ALA A 184 -14.06 -8.34 -8.49
CA ALA A 184 -15.02 -9.43 -8.63
C ALA A 184 -14.42 -10.71 -8.04
N ASP A 185 -15.19 -11.39 -7.19
CA ASP A 185 -14.82 -12.71 -6.69
C ASP A 185 -16.01 -13.65 -6.59
N GLY A 186 -15.82 -14.88 -7.09
CA GLY A 186 -16.90 -15.86 -7.21
C GLY A 186 -17.96 -15.51 -8.26
N TYR A 187 -17.69 -14.63 -9.22
CA TYR A 187 -18.58 -14.37 -10.35
C TYR A 187 -18.00 -15.00 -11.61
N THR A 188 -18.75 -15.86 -12.29
CA THR A 188 -18.35 -16.38 -13.59
C THR A 188 -18.42 -15.30 -14.68
N ALA A 189 -17.87 -15.58 -15.86
CA ALA A 189 -17.93 -14.64 -17.00
C ALA A 189 -19.37 -14.26 -17.36
N ALA A 190 -20.32 -15.20 -17.26
CA ALA A 190 -21.75 -14.96 -17.51
C ALA A 190 -22.41 -14.09 -16.43
N GLU A 191 -21.82 -14.02 -15.24
CA GLU A 191 -22.30 -13.25 -14.10
C GLU A 191 -21.66 -11.85 -13.98
N MET A 192 -20.76 -11.46 -14.89
CA MET A 192 -20.17 -10.10 -14.89
C MET A 192 -21.22 -8.97 -14.91
N PRO A 193 -22.34 -9.07 -15.66
CA PRO A 193 -23.41 -8.07 -15.56
C PRO A 193 -24.01 -7.94 -14.14
N LYS A 194 -24.11 -9.06 -13.42
CA LYS A 194 -24.55 -9.09 -12.02
C LYS A 194 -23.50 -8.41 -11.12
N PHE A 195 -22.22 -8.75 -11.28
CA PHE A 195 -21.13 -8.07 -10.56
C PHE A 195 -21.16 -6.54 -10.77
N HIS A 196 -21.39 -6.07 -12.01
CA HIS A 196 -21.49 -4.64 -12.29
C HIS A 196 -22.64 -3.97 -11.53
N ALA A 197 -23.80 -4.64 -11.45
CA ALA A 197 -24.94 -4.17 -10.68
C ALA A 197 -24.65 -4.16 -9.17
N ASP A 198 -24.01 -5.20 -8.65
CA ASP A 198 -23.65 -5.32 -7.24
C ASP A 198 -22.59 -4.28 -6.84
N ALA A 199 -21.58 -4.04 -7.68
CA ALA A 199 -20.57 -3.02 -7.50
C ALA A 199 -21.22 -1.62 -7.41
N LYS A 200 -22.11 -1.28 -8.35
CA LYS A 200 -22.85 0.00 -8.31
C LYS A 200 -23.71 0.12 -7.06
N ARG A 201 -24.42 -0.94 -6.68
CA ARG A 201 -25.27 -0.95 -5.48
C ARG A 201 -24.47 -0.75 -4.20
N LEU A 202 -23.31 -1.39 -4.07
CA LEU A 202 -22.41 -1.21 -2.92
C LEU A 202 -21.87 0.23 -2.87
N VAL A 203 -21.41 0.74 -4.00
CA VAL A 203 -20.88 2.11 -4.11
C VAL A 203 -21.97 3.13 -3.76
N ASP A 204 -23.18 2.95 -4.28
CA ASP A 204 -24.30 3.83 -3.93
C ASP A 204 -24.68 3.75 -2.46
N ALA A 205 -24.58 2.58 -1.82
CA ALA A 205 -24.80 2.44 -0.38
C ALA A 205 -23.74 3.21 0.42
N LEU A 206 -22.45 3.06 0.08
CA LEU A 206 -21.36 3.78 0.74
C LEU A 206 -21.54 5.30 0.65
N PHE A 207 -21.85 5.82 -0.54
CA PHE A 207 -21.98 7.27 -0.77
C PHE A 207 -23.36 7.84 -0.42
N ARG A 208 -24.23 7.07 0.25
CA ARG A 208 -25.42 7.60 0.93
C ARG A 208 -25.13 8.05 2.36
N GLU A 209 -24.10 7.51 2.98
CA GLU A 209 -23.74 7.78 4.37
C GLU A 209 -22.74 8.95 4.48
N GLU A 210 -22.87 9.78 5.51
CA GLU A 210 -21.85 10.78 5.83
C GLU A 210 -20.67 10.13 6.59
N PRO A 211 -19.43 10.61 6.41
CA PRO A 211 -19.02 11.75 5.58
C PRO A 211 -18.80 11.42 4.10
N PHE A 212 -18.98 10.17 3.66
CA PHE A 212 -18.71 9.77 2.28
C PHE A 212 -19.58 10.52 1.27
N ARG A 213 -20.87 10.71 1.58
CA ARG A 213 -21.82 11.43 0.73
C ARG A 213 -21.34 12.83 0.37
N SER A 214 -21.05 13.67 1.36
CA SER A 214 -20.54 15.03 1.11
C SER A 214 -19.14 15.04 0.48
N ARG A 215 -18.35 13.99 0.70
CA ARG A 215 -16.99 13.82 0.17
C ARG A 215 -16.90 13.03 -1.13
N ARG A 216 -18.01 12.68 -1.80
CA ARG A 216 -17.99 11.81 -3.00
C ARG A 216 -17.03 12.29 -4.09
N GLY A 217 -16.89 13.60 -4.25
CA GLY A 217 -15.95 14.23 -5.20
C GLY A 217 -14.47 14.01 -4.89
N ASP A 218 -14.12 13.53 -3.68
CA ASP A 218 -12.74 13.22 -3.27
C ASP A 218 -12.31 11.80 -3.65
N PHE A 219 -13.22 10.99 -4.21
CA PHE A 219 -12.96 9.59 -4.56
C PHE A 219 -12.92 9.36 -6.07
N ASN A 220 -12.18 8.34 -6.48
CA ASN A 220 -12.36 7.61 -7.72
C ASN A 220 -12.78 6.18 -7.37
N VAL A 221 -13.72 5.60 -8.11
CA VAL A 221 -14.14 4.22 -7.88
C VAL A 221 -14.05 3.43 -9.16
N ARG A 222 -13.25 2.37 -9.12
CA ARG A 222 -12.99 1.43 -10.20
C ARG A 222 -13.46 0.04 -9.79
N ALA A 223 -13.74 -0.79 -10.76
CA ALA A 223 -14.04 -2.20 -10.55
C ALA A 223 -13.21 -3.07 -11.52
N LEU A 224 -12.81 -4.25 -11.05
CA LEU A 224 -12.04 -5.24 -11.79
C LEU A 224 -12.92 -6.46 -12.07
N ASP A 225 -13.26 -6.64 -13.34
CA ASP A 225 -13.86 -7.87 -13.85
C ASP A 225 -12.80 -8.96 -13.82
N LEU A 226 -12.94 -9.88 -12.88
CA LEU A 226 -12.04 -11.01 -12.66
C LEU A 226 -12.86 -12.31 -12.58
N PRO A 227 -13.20 -12.92 -13.74
CA PRO A 227 -14.11 -14.06 -13.77
C PRO A 227 -13.54 -15.29 -13.05
N SER A 228 -14.36 -15.89 -12.17
CA SER A 228 -14.11 -17.20 -11.58
C SER A 228 -14.49 -18.34 -12.53
N PRO A 229 -13.84 -19.52 -12.42
CA PRO A 229 -14.23 -20.72 -13.17
C PRO A 229 -15.63 -21.23 -12.82
N GLU A 230 -16.06 -21.01 -11.58
CA GLU A 230 -17.37 -21.42 -11.05
C GLU A 230 -18.01 -20.30 -10.22
N SER A 231 -19.33 -20.38 -10.04
CA SER A 231 -20.09 -19.37 -9.31
C SER A 231 -19.98 -19.56 -7.80
N GLY A 232 -19.73 -18.45 -7.11
CA GLY A 232 -19.61 -18.28 -5.66
C GLY A 232 -18.21 -18.54 -5.09
N VAL A 233 -18.07 -18.25 -3.81
CA VAL A 233 -16.79 -18.31 -3.07
C VAL A 233 -16.67 -19.57 -2.22
N HIS A 234 -15.47 -19.81 -1.71
CA HIS A 234 -15.20 -20.85 -0.71
C HIS A 234 -15.94 -20.54 0.60
N ARG A 235 -16.63 -21.54 1.16
CA ARG A 235 -17.33 -21.45 2.46
C ARG A 235 -17.13 -22.76 3.25
N PRO A 236 -15.99 -22.95 3.93
CA PRO A 236 -15.68 -24.16 4.69
C PRO A 236 -16.78 -24.57 5.68
N ASN A 237 -17.31 -23.60 6.45
CA ASN A 237 -18.34 -23.85 7.47
C ASN A 237 -19.65 -24.41 6.91
N ALA A 238 -19.90 -24.22 5.60
CA ALA A 238 -21.07 -24.73 4.90
C ALA A 238 -20.73 -25.95 4.01
N GLY A 239 -19.50 -26.47 4.07
CA GLY A 239 -19.04 -27.57 3.22
C GLY A 239 -18.93 -27.22 1.73
N VAL A 240 -18.87 -25.94 1.38
CA VAL A 240 -18.76 -25.48 -0.02
C VAL A 240 -17.31 -25.11 -0.33
N PHE A 241 -16.69 -25.87 -1.22
CA PHE A 241 -15.29 -25.72 -1.59
C PHE A 241 -15.20 -25.24 -3.03
N ARG A 242 -14.64 -24.05 -3.25
CA ARG A 242 -14.54 -23.42 -4.57
C ARG A 242 -13.20 -22.75 -4.73
N ARG A 243 -12.67 -22.75 -5.96
CA ARG A 243 -11.44 -22.04 -6.28
C ARG A 243 -11.77 -20.77 -7.06
N THR A 244 -11.38 -19.64 -6.51
CA THR A 244 -11.53 -18.34 -7.17
C THR A 244 -10.17 -17.71 -7.47
N PRO A 245 -10.08 -16.75 -8.39
CA PRO A 245 -8.82 -16.11 -8.77
C PRO A 245 -8.06 -15.46 -7.61
N ILE A 246 -8.77 -14.93 -6.61
CA ILE A 246 -8.16 -14.32 -5.42
C ILE A 246 -8.11 -15.26 -4.21
N SER A 247 -8.75 -16.44 -4.29
CA SER A 247 -8.76 -17.46 -3.23
C SER A 247 -9.09 -16.89 -1.84
N THR A 248 -10.17 -16.10 -1.71
CA THR A 248 -10.61 -15.66 -0.38
C THR A 248 -10.98 -16.86 0.47
N GLU A 249 -10.38 -16.97 1.66
CA GLU A 249 -10.76 -17.92 2.71
C GLU A 249 -11.91 -17.39 3.55
#